data_AF-A0A7J3KSH1-F1
#
_entry.id   AF-A0A7J3KSH1-F1
#
_cell.length_a   1.000
_cell.length_b   1.000
_cell.length_c   1.000
_cell.angle_alpha   90.00
_cell.angle_beta   90.00
_cell.angle_gamma   90.00
#
_symmetry.space_group_name_H-M   'P 1'
#
loop_
_entity.id
_entity.type
_entity.pdbx_description
1 polymer ?
#
loop_
_entity_poly.entity_id
_entity_poly.type
_entity_poly.pdbx_seq_one_letter_code
_entity_poly.pdbx_strand_id
1 'polypeptide(L)'
;MQETVFDRACREIVAILASKPSLTPRDVARVKLDVAKKYALPRIPSNSELIHYASEYEVLKKLLRRKPVRSISGVTVVAVMTKPYPCPQSVPCLYCPGGPRYGTPQSYTGKEPAALRAIQYDYDPYMQVKARVEQLEKVGHRVDKVELIILGGTFTALPRDYVEWFVKRCLDALNGRESNSLEEAKRIAEDAPIRLSGIIVETRPDWCKEGHVDFMLNLGVT
;
A
#
# COMPACT_ATOMS: atom_id res chain seq x y z
N MET A 1 13.63 21.42 15.98
CA MET A 1 14.32 20.91 14.77
C MET A 1 14.90 22.10 14.02
N GLN A 2 16.20 22.14 13.78
CA GLN A 2 16.81 23.20 12.96
C GLN A 2 16.37 23.02 11.50
N GLU A 3 15.81 24.09 10.92
CA GLU A 3 15.29 24.11 9.56
C GLU A 3 16.46 24.06 8.55
N THR A 4 16.54 22.96 7.78
CA THR A 4 17.66 22.74 6.86
C THR A 4 17.57 23.67 5.65
N VAL A 5 18.69 23.87 4.96
CA VAL A 5 18.74 24.60 3.68
C VAL A 5 17.81 23.96 2.64
N PHE A 6 17.68 22.63 2.69
CA PHE A 6 16.79 21.87 1.83
C PHE A 6 15.30 22.16 2.11
N ASP A 7 14.90 22.24 3.39
CA ASP A 7 13.53 22.58 3.77
C ASP A 7 13.11 23.97 3.26
N ARG A 8 14.01 24.96 3.41
CA ARG A 8 13.78 26.32 2.93
C ARG A 8 13.64 26.38 1.41
N ALA A 9 14.49 25.66 0.68
CA ALA A 9 14.41 25.56 -0.76
C ALA A 9 13.08 24.91 -1.22
N CYS A 10 12.65 23.84 -0.55
CA CYS A 10 11.36 23.19 -0.86
C CYS A 10 10.16 24.12 -0.62
N ARG A 11 10.14 24.87 0.48
CA ARG A 11 9.09 25.87 0.76
C ARG A 11 9.07 26.99 -0.27
N GLU A 12 10.24 27.50 -0.67
CA GLU A 12 10.34 28.53 -1.71
C GLU A 12 9.82 28.02 -3.06
N ILE A 13 10.17 26.79 -3.46
CA ILE A 13 9.63 26.18 -4.68
C ILE A 13 8.10 26.12 -4.62
N VAL A 14 7.52 25.65 -3.51
CA VAL A 14 6.07 25.57 -3.35
C VAL A 14 5.41 26.94 -3.43
N ALA A 15 5.97 27.95 -2.77
CA ALA A 15 5.44 29.32 -2.80
C ALA A 15 5.44 29.93 -4.21
N ILE A 16 6.55 29.78 -4.95
CA ILE A 16 6.66 30.26 -6.34
C ILE A 16 5.68 29.54 -7.27
N LEU A 17 5.49 28.23 -7.06
CA LEU A 17 4.53 27.48 -7.86
C LEU A 17 3.09 27.91 -7.52
N ALA A 18 2.75 28.09 -6.25
CA ALA A 18 1.43 28.51 -5.82
C ALA A 18 1.01 29.91 -6.33
N SER A 19 1.98 30.82 -6.54
CA SER A 19 1.69 32.17 -7.03
C SER A 19 1.42 32.24 -8.54
N LYS A 20 1.59 31.15 -9.30
CA LYS A 20 1.39 31.14 -10.76
C LYS A 20 0.00 30.60 -11.11
N PRO A 21 -0.85 31.36 -11.85
CA PRO A 21 -2.22 30.98 -12.15
C PRO A 21 -2.33 29.83 -13.18
N SER A 22 -1.32 29.61 -14.00
CA SER A 22 -1.24 28.55 -15.00
C SER A 22 0.14 27.89 -14.91
N LEU A 23 0.16 26.59 -14.66
CA LEU A 23 1.38 25.82 -14.48
C LEU A 23 1.43 24.66 -15.47
N THR A 24 2.49 24.60 -16.27
CA THR A 24 2.80 23.41 -17.06
C THR A 24 3.86 22.55 -16.35
N PRO A 25 3.99 21.26 -16.69
CA PRO A 25 5.08 20.41 -16.17
C PRO A 25 6.48 20.99 -16.42
N ARG A 26 6.66 21.76 -17.51
CA ARG A 26 7.92 22.45 -17.82
C ARG A 26 8.20 23.59 -16.85
N ASP A 27 7.17 24.33 -16.43
CA ASP A 27 7.32 25.42 -15.45
C ASP A 27 7.75 24.87 -14.09
N VAL A 28 7.18 23.74 -13.67
CA VAL A 28 7.58 23.04 -12.44
C VAL A 28 9.06 22.65 -12.49
N ALA A 29 9.49 22.06 -13.61
CA ALA A 29 10.89 21.65 -13.77
C ALA A 29 11.84 22.85 -13.75
N ARG A 30 11.45 23.98 -14.36
CA ARG A 30 12.26 25.21 -14.37
C ARG A 30 12.41 25.80 -12.96
N VAL A 31 11.30 25.99 -12.24
CA VAL A 31 11.33 26.54 -10.87
C VAL A 31 12.17 25.66 -9.95
N LYS A 32 12.04 24.33 -10.05
CA LYS A 32 12.88 23.39 -9.29
C LYS A 32 14.37 23.60 -9.54
N LEU A 33 14.74 23.81 -10.80
CA LEU A 33 16.13 23.95 -11.22
C LEU A 33 16.70 25.30 -10.79
N ASP A 34 15.93 26.37 -10.92
CA ASP A 34 16.33 27.73 -10.52
C ASP A 34 16.55 27.83 -9.00
N VAL A 35 15.62 27.27 -8.20
CA VAL A 35 15.77 27.27 -6.74
C VAL A 35 16.87 26.32 -6.28
N ALA A 36 17.02 25.14 -6.92
CA ALA A 36 18.12 24.23 -6.59
C ALA A 36 19.50 24.89 -6.82
N LYS A 37 19.64 25.71 -7.87
CA LYS A 37 20.85 26.53 -8.11
C LYS A 37 21.02 27.61 -7.05
N LYS A 38 19.95 28.36 -6.74
CA LYS A 38 19.98 29.44 -5.73
C LYS A 38 20.47 28.96 -4.36
N TYR A 39 20.04 27.76 -3.95
CA TYR A 39 20.41 27.17 -2.65
C TYR A 39 21.61 26.21 -2.73
N ALA A 40 22.26 26.09 -3.89
CA ALA A 40 23.37 25.16 -4.13
C ALA A 40 23.06 23.72 -3.66
N LEU A 41 21.86 23.22 -3.95
CA LEU A 41 21.45 21.89 -3.50
C LEU A 41 22.24 20.81 -4.26
N PRO A 42 22.63 19.71 -3.58
CA PRO A 42 23.35 18.60 -4.21
C PRO A 42 22.49 17.82 -5.22
N ARG A 43 21.16 17.94 -5.12
CA ARG A 43 20.20 17.33 -6.04
C ARG A 43 18.93 18.18 -6.13
N ILE A 44 18.19 17.99 -7.22
CA ILE A 44 16.89 18.61 -7.42
C ILE A 44 15.84 17.86 -6.56
N PRO A 45 14.99 18.56 -5.79
CA PRO A 45 13.90 17.94 -5.06
C PRO A 45 12.94 17.17 -5.98
N SER A 46 12.55 15.96 -5.57
CA SER A 46 11.55 15.13 -6.25
C SER A 46 10.14 15.72 -6.09
N ASN A 47 9.18 15.26 -6.89
CA ASN A 47 7.80 15.74 -6.74
C ASN A 47 7.19 15.29 -5.40
N SER A 48 7.45 14.06 -4.96
CA SER A 48 7.00 13.52 -3.67
C SER A 48 7.49 14.36 -2.49
N GLU A 49 8.73 14.82 -2.53
CA GLU A 49 9.28 15.70 -1.49
C GLU A 49 8.57 17.05 -1.45
N LEU A 50 8.24 17.65 -2.60
CA LEU A 50 7.49 18.90 -2.65
C LEU A 50 6.03 18.76 -2.20
N ILE A 51 5.41 17.60 -2.42
CA ILE A 51 4.01 17.34 -2.01
C ILE A 51 3.86 17.51 -0.49
N HIS A 52 4.87 17.13 0.29
CA HIS A 52 4.86 17.31 1.74
C HIS A 52 4.72 18.79 2.16
N TYR A 53 5.40 19.71 1.47
CA TYR A 53 5.35 21.15 1.76
C TYR A 53 4.18 21.85 1.06
N ALA A 54 3.51 21.21 0.11
CA ALA A 54 2.36 21.71 -0.61
C ALA A 54 1.02 21.31 0.05
N SER A 55 1.01 21.01 1.35
CA SER A 55 -0.15 20.49 2.08
C SER A 55 -1.40 21.38 1.93
N GLU A 56 -1.21 22.70 1.87
CA GLU A 56 -2.28 23.71 1.76
C GLU A 56 -2.73 23.99 0.32
N TYR A 57 -1.99 23.51 -0.70
CA TYR A 57 -2.22 23.84 -2.10
C TYR A 57 -2.72 22.63 -2.90
N GLU A 58 -4.03 22.37 -2.86
CA GLU A 58 -4.64 21.19 -3.48
C GLU A 58 -4.45 21.14 -5.02
N VAL A 59 -4.45 22.30 -5.68
CA VAL A 59 -4.16 22.43 -7.12
C VAL A 59 -2.73 21.99 -7.43
N LEU A 60 -1.78 22.35 -6.57
CA LEU A 60 -0.37 22.02 -6.75
C LEU A 60 -0.08 20.54 -6.51
N LYS A 61 -0.75 19.91 -5.53
CA LYS A 61 -0.67 18.46 -5.32
C LYS A 61 -1.08 17.67 -6.56
N LYS A 62 -2.19 18.07 -7.22
CA LYS A 62 -2.65 17.42 -8.46
C LYS A 62 -1.61 17.49 -9.58
N LEU A 63 -0.90 18.61 -9.71
CA LEU A 63 0.14 18.81 -10.72
C LEU A 63 1.44 18.04 -10.39
N LEU A 64 1.83 17.99 -9.12
CA LEU A 64 3.04 17.30 -8.67
C LEU A 64 2.87 15.78 -8.67
N ARG A 65 1.64 15.26 -8.57
CA ARG A 65 1.34 13.83 -8.58
C ARG A 65 1.83 13.18 -9.88
N ARG A 66 2.86 12.32 -9.76
CA ARG A 66 3.65 11.80 -10.90
C ARG A 66 2.86 10.97 -11.90
N LYS A 67 1.71 10.41 -11.51
CA LYS A 67 0.71 9.73 -12.36
C LYS A 67 -0.61 9.62 -11.57
N PRO A 68 -1.78 9.86 -12.16
CA PRO A 68 -3.02 9.36 -11.56
C PRO A 68 -2.94 7.83 -11.50
N VAL A 69 -3.11 7.25 -10.32
CA VAL A 69 -3.38 5.82 -10.21
C VAL A 69 -4.75 5.62 -10.87
N ARG A 70 -4.90 4.58 -11.69
CA ARG A 70 -6.16 4.24 -12.37
C ARG A 70 -7.20 3.72 -11.36
N SER A 71 -7.51 4.47 -10.31
CA SER A 71 -8.65 4.22 -9.43
C SER A 71 -9.85 4.99 -9.98
N ILE A 72 -10.60 4.37 -10.90
CA ILE A 72 -11.81 4.95 -11.50
C ILE A 72 -12.86 5.28 -10.43
N SER A 73 -12.85 4.57 -9.29
CA SER A 73 -13.82 4.69 -8.19
C SER A 73 -13.26 5.36 -6.91
N GLY A 74 -12.03 5.90 -6.94
CA GLY A 74 -11.39 6.45 -5.74
C GLY A 74 -10.97 5.39 -4.70
N VAL A 75 -11.13 4.10 -5.01
CA VAL A 75 -10.68 2.98 -4.18
C VAL A 75 -9.19 2.71 -4.40
N THR A 76 -8.44 2.62 -3.31
CA THR A 76 -7.01 2.31 -3.31
C THR A 76 -6.80 0.82 -3.11
N VAL A 77 -6.13 0.16 -4.06
CA VAL A 77 -5.79 -1.26 -3.94
C VAL A 77 -4.52 -1.44 -3.11
N VAL A 78 -4.64 -2.22 -2.03
CA VAL A 78 -3.53 -2.62 -1.16
C VAL A 78 -3.36 -4.13 -1.25
N ALA A 79 -2.32 -4.57 -1.98
CA ALA A 79 -1.95 -5.97 -2.06
C ALA A 79 -0.91 -6.33 -0.97
N VAL A 80 -1.17 -7.42 -0.26
CA VAL A 80 -0.30 -8.02 0.78
C VAL A 80 -0.12 -9.50 0.51
N MET A 81 1.01 -10.07 0.96
CA MET A 81 1.29 -11.50 0.81
C MET A 81 1.36 -12.20 2.16
N THR A 82 0.75 -13.38 2.23
CA THR A 82 0.95 -14.31 3.36
C THR A 82 2.35 -14.92 3.33
N LYS A 83 2.78 -15.49 4.45
CA LYS A 83 4.07 -16.20 4.51
C LYS A 83 4.07 -17.42 3.57
N PRO A 84 5.24 -17.86 3.09
CA PRO A 84 5.35 -19.06 2.27
C PRO A 84 4.80 -20.29 3.00
N TYR A 85 3.81 -20.96 2.40
CA TYR A 85 3.28 -22.24 2.87
C TYR A 85 3.33 -23.32 1.78
N PRO A 86 3.51 -24.60 2.16
CA PRO A 86 3.43 -25.70 1.22
C PRO A 86 2.09 -25.73 0.49
N CYS A 87 2.11 -26.22 -0.75
CA CYS A 87 0.87 -26.47 -1.49
C CYS A 87 0.04 -27.52 -0.72
N PRO A 88 -1.29 -27.38 -0.64
CA PRO A 88 -2.13 -28.40 -0.03
C PRO A 88 -2.16 -29.73 -0.78
N GLN A 89 -1.79 -29.74 -2.06
CA GLN A 89 -1.62 -30.98 -2.81
C GLN A 89 -0.31 -31.66 -2.44
N SER A 90 -0.28 -32.99 -2.51
CA SER A 90 0.92 -33.79 -2.23
C SER A 90 2.12 -33.41 -3.12
N VAL A 91 1.85 -32.97 -4.34
CA VAL A 91 2.84 -32.46 -5.28
C VAL A 91 2.39 -31.09 -5.79
N PRO A 92 3.23 -30.04 -5.70
CA PRO A 92 2.95 -28.75 -6.34
C PRO A 92 2.84 -28.88 -7.86
N CYS A 93 2.18 -27.92 -8.51
CA CYS A 93 2.10 -27.90 -9.98
C CYS A 93 3.50 -27.87 -10.60
N LEU A 94 3.72 -28.63 -11.68
CA LEU A 94 5.01 -28.75 -12.36
C LEU A 94 5.61 -27.38 -12.77
N TYR A 95 4.76 -26.44 -13.15
CA TYR A 95 5.12 -25.09 -13.57
C TYR A 95 5.04 -24.05 -12.45
N CYS A 96 4.87 -24.45 -11.18
CA CYS A 96 4.80 -23.49 -10.07
C CYS A 96 6.18 -22.85 -9.85
N PRO A 97 6.33 -21.53 -10.01
CA PRO A 97 7.62 -20.85 -9.88
C PRO A 97 8.03 -20.55 -8.42
N GLY A 98 7.12 -20.78 -7.46
CA GLY A 98 7.28 -20.34 -6.08
C GLY A 98 7.08 -21.45 -5.06
N GLY A 99 6.78 -21.04 -3.83
CA GLY A 99 6.59 -21.93 -2.70
C GLY A 99 7.74 -21.86 -1.67
N PRO A 100 7.61 -22.56 -0.53
CA PRO A 100 8.53 -22.44 0.60
C PRO A 100 10.00 -22.68 0.25
N ARG A 101 10.27 -23.57 -0.73
CA ARG A 101 11.63 -23.84 -1.23
C ARG A 101 12.33 -22.59 -1.77
N TYR A 102 11.57 -21.64 -2.31
CA TYR A 102 12.08 -20.39 -2.87
C TYR A 102 11.85 -19.20 -1.93
N GLY A 103 11.29 -19.43 -0.74
CA GLY A 103 10.97 -18.38 0.22
C GLY A 103 9.84 -17.45 -0.23
N THR A 104 8.99 -17.89 -1.17
CA THR A 104 7.86 -17.11 -1.68
C THR A 104 6.55 -17.89 -1.57
N PRO A 105 5.38 -17.23 -1.55
CA PRO A 105 4.12 -17.93 -1.69
C PRO A 105 4.04 -18.71 -3.02
N GLN A 106 3.16 -19.70 -3.07
CA GLN A 106 2.94 -20.48 -4.30
C GLN A 106 2.52 -19.54 -5.44
N SER A 107 2.94 -19.86 -6.67
CA SER A 107 2.70 -19.07 -7.89
C SER A 107 3.48 -17.75 -8.02
N TYR A 108 4.25 -17.32 -7.01
CA TYR A 108 4.97 -16.04 -7.04
C TYR A 108 6.49 -16.20 -7.13
N THR A 109 7.14 -15.31 -7.90
CA THR A 109 8.60 -15.34 -8.14
C THR A 109 9.41 -14.59 -7.09
N GLY A 110 8.78 -13.72 -6.30
CA GLY A 110 9.46 -12.86 -5.33
C GLY A 110 9.95 -11.53 -5.91
N LYS A 111 9.78 -11.31 -7.22
CA LYS A 111 10.22 -10.09 -7.93
C LYS A 111 9.09 -9.08 -8.08
N GLU A 112 7.86 -9.48 -7.80
CA GLU A 112 6.69 -8.62 -7.87
C GLU A 112 6.75 -7.55 -6.78
N PRO A 113 6.25 -6.32 -7.00
CA PRO A 113 6.33 -5.26 -5.99
C PRO A 113 5.67 -5.59 -4.64
N ALA A 114 4.59 -6.38 -4.65
CA ALA A 114 3.95 -6.87 -3.43
C ALA A 114 4.82 -7.92 -2.73
N ALA A 115 5.44 -8.84 -3.49
CA ALA A 115 6.33 -9.86 -2.96
C ALA A 115 7.60 -9.27 -2.35
N LEU A 116 8.24 -8.31 -3.04
CA LEU A 116 9.40 -7.59 -2.52
C LEU A 116 9.08 -6.87 -1.19
N ARG A 117 7.90 -6.26 -1.09
CA ARG A 117 7.44 -5.63 0.15
C ARG A 117 7.21 -6.67 1.25
N ALA A 118 6.57 -7.78 0.92
CA ALA A 118 6.34 -8.86 1.87
C ALA A 118 7.67 -9.41 2.43
N ILE A 119 8.63 -9.70 1.56
CA ILE A 119 9.98 -10.13 1.95
C ILE A 119 10.66 -9.08 2.83
N GLN A 120 10.58 -7.79 2.47
CA GLN A 120 11.18 -6.69 3.24
C GLN A 120 10.64 -6.60 4.68
N TYR A 121 9.37 -6.92 4.87
CA TYR A 121 8.70 -6.89 6.19
C TYR A 121 8.49 -8.27 6.80
N ASP A 122 9.25 -9.28 6.35
CA ASP A 122 9.16 -10.66 6.83
C ASP A 122 7.72 -11.21 6.90
N TYR A 123 6.93 -10.87 5.88
CA TYR A 123 5.53 -11.23 5.74
C TYR A 123 4.61 -10.75 6.87
N ASP A 124 5.00 -9.71 7.63
CA ASP A 124 4.15 -9.08 8.63
C ASP A 124 2.98 -8.32 7.94
N PRO A 125 1.72 -8.72 8.17
CA PRO A 125 0.54 -8.11 7.54
C PRO A 125 0.38 -6.62 7.88
N TYR A 126 0.60 -6.24 9.13
CA TYR A 126 0.42 -4.87 9.60
C TYR A 126 1.42 -3.93 8.90
N MET A 127 2.69 -4.34 8.87
CA MET A 127 3.76 -3.57 8.26
C MET A 127 3.60 -3.47 6.74
N GLN A 128 3.15 -4.55 6.08
CA GLN A 128 2.88 -4.53 4.64
C GLN A 128 1.78 -3.52 4.25
N VAL A 129 0.67 -3.48 5.01
CA VAL A 129 -0.43 -2.53 4.79
C VAL A 129 0.05 -1.12 5.09
N LYS A 130 0.61 -0.88 6.28
CA LYS A 130 1.09 0.44 6.71
C LYS A 130 2.08 1.04 5.72
N ALA A 131 3.09 0.28 5.32
CA ALA A 131 4.10 0.73 4.36
C ALA A 131 3.49 1.08 3.00
N ARG A 132 2.45 0.35 2.56
CA ARG A 132 1.76 0.64 1.31
C ARG A 132 0.95 1.92 1.37
N VAL A 133 0.20 2.11 2.45
CA VAL A 133 -0.59 3.32 2.69
C VAL A 133 0.33 4.53 2.72
N GLU A 134 1.38 4.50 3.54
CA GLU A 134 2.36 5.58 3.64
C GLU A 134 3.06 5.87 2.30
N GLN A 135 3.40 4.83 1.53
CA GLN A 135 4.02 5.00 0.21
C GLN A 135 3.10 5.79 -0.73
N LEU A 136 1.81 5.48 -0.73
CA LEU A 136 0.83 6.13 -1.59
C LEU A 136 0.60 7.59 -1.16
N GLU A 137 0.50 7.84 0.14
CA GLU A 137 0.38 9.19 0.71
C GLU A 137 1.60 10.06 0.39
N LYS A 138 2.81 9.52 0.51
CA LYS A 138 4.07 10.21 0.14
C LYS A 138 4.14 10.59 -1.34
N VAL A 139 3.40 9.89 -2.21
CA VAL A 139 3.31 10.19 -3.65
C VAL A 139 2.12 11.12 -3.95
N GLY A 140 1.36 11.53 -2.93
CA GLY A 140 0.23 12.45 -3.04
C GLY A 140 -1.10 11.79 -3.40
N HIS A 141 -1.24 10.49 -3.12
CA HIS A 141 -2.54 9.83 -3.18
C HIS A 141 -3.21 9.91 -1.81
N ARG A 142 -4.46 10.37 -1.79
CA ARG A 142 -5.32 10.24 -0.61
C ARG A 142 -5.75 8.78 -0.50
N VAL A 143 -5.60 8.20 0.69
CA VAL A 143 -6.00 6.83 0.98
C VAL A 143 -7.10 6.86 2.03
N ASP A 144 -8.34 6.99 1.57
CA ASP A 144 -9.55 7.06 2.41
C ASP A 144 -10.46 5.84 2.23
N LYS A 145 -10.36 5.14 1.10
CA LYS A 145 -11.04 3.87 0.83
C LYS A 145 -10.07 2.85 0.27
N VAL A 146 -10.01 1.67 0.87
CA VAL A 146 -9.06 0.59 0.53
C VAL A 146 -9.79 -0.68 0.16
N GLU A 147 -9.33 -1.33 -0.91
CA GLU A 147 -9.62 -2.73 -1.20
C GLU A 147 -8.37 -3.55 -0.90
N LEU A 148 -8.51 -4.52 0.01
CA LEU A 148 -7.40 -5.35 0.47
C LEU A 148 -7.34 -6.63 -0.39
N ILE A 149 -6.18 -6.90 -0.99
CA ILE A 149 -5.95 -8.15 -1.74
C ILE A 149 -4.91 -8.98 -1.02
N ILE A 150 -5.29 -10.17 -0.56
CA ILE A 150 -4.42 -11.12 0.13
C ILE A 150 -3.96 -12.18 -0.86
N LEU A 151 -2.68 -12.11 -1.21
CA LEU A 151 -2.01 -13.02 -2.11
C LEU A 151 -1.29 -14.10 -1.30
N GLY A 152 -1.27 -15.34 -1.80
CA GLY A 152 -0.69 -16.44 -1.04
C GLY A 152 -0.76 -17.82 -1.69
N GLY A 153 -1.28 -17.90 -2.92
CA GLY A 153 -1.56 -19.16 -3.59
C GLY A 153 -2.91 -19.76 -3.16
N THR A 154 -2.94 -20.52 -2.06
CA THR A 154 -4.16 -21.19 -1.59
C THR A 154 -4.53 -20.74 -0.18
N PHE A 155 -5.14 -19.55 -0.07
CA PHE A 155 -5.44 -18.90 1.21
C PHE A 155 -6.23 -19.77 2.18
N THR A 156 -7.26 -20.46 1.70
CA THR A 156 -8.13 -21.32 2.52
C THR A 156 -7.49 -22.63 2.96
N ALA A 157 -6.29 -22.96 2.45
CA ALA A 157 -5.50 -24.10 2.91
C ALA A 157 -4.54 -23.75 4.06
N LEU A 158 -4.40 -22.47 4.38
CA LEU A 158 -3.56 -22.01 5.48
C LEU A 158 -4.22 -22.34 6.84
N PRO A 159 -3.42 -22.47 7.91
CA PRO A 159 -3.97 -22.66 9.25
C PRO A 159 -4.94 -21.53 9.62
N ARG A 160 -6.11 -21.87 10.16
CA ARG A 160 -7.18 -20.90 10.46
C ARG A 160 -6.73 -19.79 11.39
N ASP A 161 -6.05 -20.12 12.49
CA ASP A 161 -5.53 -19.15 13.45
C ASP A 161 -4.56 -18.16 12.81
N TYR A 162 -3.73 -18.63 11.88
CA TYR A 162 -2.81 -17.77 11.13
C TYR A 162 -3.58 -16.81 10.22
N VAL A 163 -4.60 -17.31 9.52
CA VAL A 163 -5.43 -16.49 8.63
C VAL A 163 -6.22 -15.43 9.40
N GLU A 164 -6.86 -15.81 10.50
CA GLU A 164 -7.60 -14.87 11.35
C GLU A 164 -6.67 -13.79 11.92
N TRP A 165 -5.50 -14.18 12.44
CA TRP A 165 -4.48 -13.25 12.87
C TRP A 165 -4.03 -12.33 11.73
N PHE A 166 -3.82 -12.87 10.53
CA PHE A 166 -3.34 -12.11 9.39
C PHE A 166 -4.34 -11.03 8.96
N VAL A 167 -5.63 -11.41 8.82
CA VAL A 167 -6.70 -10.46 8.48
C VAL A 167 -6.85 -9.41 9.58
N LYS A 168 -6.88 -9.82 10.85
CA LYS A 168 -6.95 -8.90 12.00
C LYS A 168 -5.83 -7.86 11.93
N ARG A 169 -4.59 -8.27 11.70
CA ARG A 169 -3.44 -7.36 11.65
C ARG A 169 -3.48 -6.41 10.44
N CYS A 170 -4.01 -6.84 9.30
CA CYS A 170 -4.30 -5.95 8.18
C CYS A 170 -5.33 -4.88 8.56
N LEU A 171 -6.41 -5.27 9.25
CA LEU A 171 -7.42 -4.34 9.75
C LEU A 171 -6.83 -3.36 10.78
N ASP A 172 -6.04 -3.85 11.74
CA ASP A 172 -5.35 -3.01 12.73
C ASP A 172 -4.50 -1.90 12.07
N ALA A 173 -3.84 -2.22 10.95
CA ALA A 173 -3.06 -1.24 10.19
C ALA A 173 -3.93 -0.17 9.53
N LEU A 174 -5.08 -0.55 8.97
CA LEU A 174 -6.03 0.41 8.39
C LEU A 174 -6.74 1.24 9.47
N ASN A 175 -7.02 0.63 10.62
CA ASN A 175 -7.64 1.26 11.78
C ASN A 175 -6.69 2.23 12.50
N GLY A 176 -5.37 2.07 12.31
CA GLY A 176 -4.34 2.85 12.99
C GLY A 176 -4.16 2.50 14.47
N ARG A 177 -4.75 1.40 14.95
CA ARG A 177 -4.64 0.93 16.33
C ARG A 177 -4.77 -0.59 16.39
N GLU A 178 -4.18 -1.19 17.43
CA GLU A 178 -4.32 -2.62 17.68
C GLU A 178 -5.66 -2.97 18.35
N SER A 179 -6.22 -4.09 17.94
CA SER A 179 -7.38 -4.74 18.54
C SER A 179 -6.97 -6.00 19.30
N ASN A 180 -7.84 -6.52 20.17
CA ASN A 180 -7.62 -7.79 20.88
C ASN A 180 -8.10 -9.00 20.08
N SER A 181 -9.08 -8.82 19.18
CA SER A 181 -9.66 -9.89 18.36
C SER A 181 -10.02 -9.42 16.96
N LEU A 182 -10.23 -10.36 16.04
CA LEU A 182 -10.70 -10.07 14.68
C LEU A 182 -12.06 -9.33 14.70
N GLU A 183 -12.98 -9.75 15.57
CA GLU A 183 -14.30 -9.10 15.71
C GLU A 183 -14.20 -7.67 16.24
N GLU A 184 -13.26 -7.39 17.15
CA GLU A 184 -12.97 -6.01 17.54
C GLU A 184 -12.36 -5.21 16.39
N ALA A 185 -11.43 -5.79 15.63
CA ALA A 185 -10.82 -5.13 14.47
C ALA A 185 -11.87 -4.72 13.42
N LYS A 186 -12.84 -5.60 13.13
CA LYS A 186 -13.96 -5.32 12.21
C LYS A 186 -14.84 -4.19 12.70
N ARG A 187 -15.26 -4.22 13.98
CA ARG A 187 -16.07 -3.15 14.58
C ARG A 187 -15.37 -1.79 14.52
N ILE A 188 -14.06 -1.74 14.75
CA ILE A 188 -13.30 -0.49 14.60
C ILE A 188 -13.24 -0.06 13.13
N ALA A 189 -13.08 -1.01 12.20
CA ALA A 189 -13.02 -0.72 10.76
C ALA A 189 -14.33 -0.10 10.22
N GLU A 190 -15.47 -0.40 10.84
CA GLU A 190 -16.77 0.20 10.52
C GLU A 190 -16.85 1.70 10.79
N ASP A 191 -15.92 2.29 11.55
CA ASP A 191 -15.80 3.74 11.81
C ASP A 191 -14.41 4.33 11.52
N ALA A 192 -13.49 3.51 10.98
CA ALA A 192 -12.12 3.93 10.72
C ALA A 192 -12.03 5.03 9.64
N PRO A 193 -11.04 5.94 9.75
CA PRO A 193 -10.79 6.98 8.73
C PRO A 193 -10.49 6.39 7.33
N ILE A 194 -9.81 5.25 7.29
CA ILE A 194 -9.57 4.48 6.06
C ILE A 194 -10.63 3.38 5.99
N ARG A 195 -11.60 3.53 5.09
CA ARG A 195 -12.70 2.60 4.90
C ARG A 195 -12.25 1.37 4.13
N LEU A 196 -12.46 0.19 4.69
CA LEU A 196 -12.30 -1.06 3.94
C LEU A 196 -13.53 -1.30 3.08
N SER A 197 -13.34 -1.41 1.76
CA SER A 197 -14.43 -1.67 0.80
C SER A 197 -14.68 -3.13 0.53
N GLY A 198 -13.65 -3.97 0.70
CA GLY A 198 -13.70 -5.39 0.42
C GLY A 198 -12.35 -6.05 0.68
N ILE A 199 -12.39 -7.35 0.90
CA ILE A 199 -11.21 -8.21 1.02
C ILE A 199 -11.29 -9.27 -0.06
N ILE A 200 -10.27 -9.33 -0.91
CA ILE A 200 -10.13 -10.30 -1.99
C ILE A 200 -9.03 -11.28 -1.59
N VAL A 201 -9.27 -12.57 -1.79
CA VAL A 201 -8.29 -13.62 -1.50
C VAL A 201 -8.07 -14.52 -2.71
N GLU A 202 -6.85 -15.02 -2.86
CA GLU A 202 -6.53 -16.04 -3.85
C GLU A 202 -6.68 -17.43 -3.25
N THR A 203 -7.53 -18.27 -3.87
CA THR A 203 -7.60 -19.68 -3.51
C THR A 203 -7.81 -20.56 -4.73
N ARG A 204 -7.51 -21.85 -4.56
CA ARG A 204 -7.77 -22.86 -5.58
C ARG A 204 -9.25 -23.25 -5.58
N PRO A 205 -9.83 -23.58 -6.75
CA PRO A 205 -11.22 -24.04 -6.84
C PRO A 205 -11.53 -25.25 -5.95
N ASP A 206 -10.61 -26.21 -5.83
CA ASP A 206 -10.76 -27.41 -4.98
C ASP A 206 -10.72 -27.10 -3.47
N TRP A 207 -10.28 -25.89 -3.11
CA TRP A 207 -10.24 -25.34 -1.75
C TRP A 207 -11.28 -24.24 -1.53
N CYS A 208 -12.42 -24.30 -2.24
CA CYS A 208 -13.53 -23.35 -2.10
C CYS A 208 -14.88 -24.07 -1.86
N LYS A 209 -14.91 -24.99 -0.90
CA LYS A 209 -16.14 -25.70 -0.48
C LYS A 209 -16.92 -24.86 0.53
N GLU A 210 -18.16 -25.25 0.83
CA GLU A 210 -19.06 -24.54 1.77
C GLU A 210 -18.35 -24.09 3.07
N GLY A 211 -17.74 -25.01 3.82
CA GLY A 211 -17.04 -24.65 5.05
C GLY A 211 -15.81 -23.73 4.88
N HIS A 212 -15.24 -23.63 3.68
CA HIS A 212 -14.21 -22.62 3.37
C HIS A 212 -14.86 -21.27 3.04
N VAL A 213 -16.01 -21.26 2.35
CA VAL A 213 -16.78 -20.06 2.06
C VAL A 213 -17.31 -19.45 3.36
N ASP A 214 -17.88 -20.24 4.26
CA ASP A 214 -18.33 -19.77 5.58
C ASP A 214 -17.18 -19.14 6.37
N PHE A 215 -16.01 -19.75 6.31
CA PHE A 215 -14.81 -19.20 6.94
C PHE A 215 -14.39 -17.88 6.30
N MET A 216 -14.39 -17.78 4.96
CA MET A 216 -14.09 -16.53 4.25
C MET A 216 -15.10 -15.42 4.58
N LEU A 217 -16.40 -15.73 4.65
CA LEU A 217 -17.43 -14.79 5.08
C LEU A 217 -17.19 -14.32 6.51
N ASN A 218 -16.82 -15.24 7.42
CA ASN A 218 -16.41 -14.90 8.78
C ASN A 218 -15.13 -14.06 8.84
N LEU A 219 -14.32 -13.96 7.79
CA LEU A 219 -13.17 -13.05 7.75
C LEU A 219 -13.53 -11.67 7.17
N GLY A 220 -14.70 -11.52 6.55
CA GLY A 220 -15.10 -10.32 5.81
C GLY A 220 -14.60 -10.31 4.35
N VAL A 221 -14.34 -11.48 3.77
CA VAL A 221 -13.98 -11.64 2.35
C VAL A 221 -15.21 -11.45 1.46
N THR A 222 -15.02 -10.76 0.33
CA THR A 222 -16.07 -10.34 -0.62
C THR A 222 -15.67 -10.57 -2.06
#